data_AF-A0A1H8VBY3-F1
#
_entry.id   AF-A0A1H8VBY3-F1
#
_cell.length_a   1.000
_cell.length_b   1.000
_cell.length_c   1.000
_cell.angle_alpha   90.00
_cell.angle_beta   90.00
_cell.angle_gamma   90.00
#
_symmetry.space_group_name_H-M   'P 1'
#
loop_
_entity.id
_entity.type
_entity.pdbx_description
1 polymer ?
#
loop_
_entity_poly.entity_id
_entity_poly.type
_entity_poly.pdbx_seq_one_letter_code
_entity_poly.pdbx_strand_id
1 'polypeptide(L)'
;MKCVQSDSFIVVGYELSTVARSGIGSLLLAARRGSGWAYVGNVGTGFNERSAEYLRKTLDRIKRKTPPVEYSDRRKNLVWVQPTLIAEMEYRAWDA
;
A
#
# COMPACT_ATOMS: atom_id res chain seq x y z
N MET A 1 -3.15 26.73 10.95
CA MET A 1 -2.16 26.39 9.91
C MET A 1 -2.32 24.91 9.63
N LYS A 2 -2.67 24.50 8.40
CA LYS A 2 -2.82 23.08 8.07
C LYS A 2 -1.42 22.50 7.90
N CYS A 3 -0.95 21.74 8.89
CA CYS A 3 0.28 20.98 8.75
C CYS A 3 -0.04 19.75 7.89
N VAL A 4 0.23 19.82 6.59
CA VAL A 4 0.22 18.62 5.74
C VAL A 4 1.48 17.86 6.10
N GLN A 5 1.31 16.76 6.83
CA GLN A 5 2.39 15.84 7.11
C GLN A 5 2.38 14.76 6.02
N SER A 6 3.57 14.52 5.47
CA SER A 6 3.80 13.54 4.42
C SER A 6 4.86 12.57 4.92
N ASP A 7 4.55 11.28 4.91
CA ASP A 7 5.52 10.21 5.14
C ASP A 7 5.67 9.36 3.89
N SER A 8 6.88 8.86 3.68
CA SER A 8 7.20 7.92 2.61
C SER A 8 7.16 6.49 3.14
N PHE A 9 6.29 5.66 2.56
CA PHE A 9 6.17 4.24 2.90
C PHE A 9 6.49 3.37 1.70
N ILE A 10 6.94 2.14 1.94
CA ILE A 10 7.14 1.18 0.85
C ILE A 10 5.90 0.31 0.66
N VAL A 11 5.48 0.13 -0.59
CA VAL A 11 4.35 -0.74 -0.93
C VAL A 11 4.83 -2.19 -0.89
N VAL A 12 4.21 -2.99 -0.04
CA VAL A 12 4.53 -4.42 0.15
C VAL A 12 3.47 -5.35 -0.40
N GLY A 13 2.31 -4.80 -0.74
CA GLY A 13 1.20 -5.53 -1.34
C GLY A 13 0.00 -4.63 -1.57
N TYR A 14 -1.08 -5.24 -2.05
CA TYR A 14 -2.38 -4.62 -2.10
C TYR A 14 -3.49 -5.64 -1.83
N GLU A 15 -4.62 -5.15 -1.33
CA GLU A 15 -5.83 -5.93 -1.16
C GLU A 15 -6.66 -5.88 -2.45
N LEU A 16 -7.14 -7.03 -2.90
CA LEU A 16 -8.05 -7.10 -4.04
C LEU A 16 -9.43 -6.59 -3.63
N SER A 17 -9.99 -5.73 -4.49
CA SER A 17 -11.38 -5.29 -4.37
C SER A 17 -12.20 -5.87 -5.52
N THR A 18 -13.38 -6.38 -5.20
CA THR A 18 -14.38 -6.82 -6.18
C THR A 18 -15.28 -5.68 -6.65
N VAL A 19 -15.26 -4.54 -5.96
CA VAL A 19 -16.12 -3.38 -6.24
C VAL A 19 -15.36 -2.26 -6.93
N ALA A 20 -14.06 -2.12 -6.68
CA ALA A 20 -13.24 -1.10 -7.33
C ALA A 20 -12.87 -1.55 -8.74
N ARG A 21 -13.04 -0.66 -9.72
CA ARG A 21 -12.77 -0.94 -11.13
C ARG A 21 -11.31 -1.28 -11.43
N SER A 22 -10.39 -0.67 -10.69
CA SER A 22 -8.95 -1.00 -10.71
C SER A 22 -8.61 -2.35 -10.06
N GLY A 23 -9.56 -2.94 -9.32
CA GLY A 23 -9.38 -4.15 -8.54
C GLY A 23 -8.47 -3.98 -7.32
N ILE A 24 -8.09 -2.75 -6.94
CA ILE A 24 -7.35 -2.43 -5.72
C ILE A 24 -8.33 -1.86 -4.69
N GLY A 25 -8.38 -2.45 -3.50
CA GLY A 25 -9.12 -1.91 -2.35
C GLY A 25 -8.25 -1.02 -1.47
N SER A 26 -7.08 -1.52 -1.09
CA SER A 26 -6.11 -0.80 -0.27
C SER A 26 -4.69 -1.21 -0.61
N LEU A 27 -3.72 -0.34 -0.34
CA LEU A 27 -2.29 -0.67 -0.41
C LEU A 27 -1.79 -1.09 0.97
N LEU A 28 -0.97 -2.12 1.02
CA LEU A 28 -0.27 -2.55 2.21
C LEU A 28 1.07 -1.80 2.27
N LEU A 29 1.31 -1.12 3.38
CA LEU A 29 2.48 -0.26 3.58
C LEU A 29 3.43 -0.85 4.62
N ALA A 30 4.72 -0.64 4.41
CA ALA A 30 5.75 -0.92 5.38
C ALA A 30 6.70 0.26 5.57
N ALA A 31 7.25 0.37 6.77
CA ALA A 31 8.31 1.30 7.11
C ALA A 31 9.64 0.55 7.31
N ARG A 32 10.74 1.28 7.15
CA ARG A 32 12.08 0.72 7.38
C ARG A 32 12.25 0.41 8.87
N ARG A 33 12.61 -0.83 9.22
CA ARG A 33 12.93 -1.24 10.59
C ARG A 33 14.26 -1.99 10.60
N GLY A 34 15.33 -1.28 10.97
CA GLY A 34 16.70 -1.81 10.91
C GLY A 34 17.09 -2.19 9.47
N SER A 35 17.52 -3.44 9.28
CA SER A 35 17.88 -3.99 7.96
C SER A 35 16.67 -4.47 7.14
N GLY A 36 15.47 -4.52 7.73
CA GLY A 36 14.27 -5.05 7.09
C GLY A 36 13.12 -4.04 6.97
N TRP A 37 11.95 -4.57 6.65
CA TRP A 37 10.70 -3.82 6.51
C TRP A 37 9.69 -4.32 7.52
N ALA A 38 8.98 -3.40 8.17
CA ALA A 38 7.90 -3.72 9.09
C ALA A 38 6.58 -3.20 8.52
N TYR A 39 5.58 -4.07 8.41
CA TYR A 39 4.23 -3.65 8.04
C TYR A 39 3.70 -2.62 9.05
N VAL A 40 3.17 -1.50 8.56
CA VAL A 40 2.67 -0.39 9.39
C VAL A 40 1.19 -0.11 9.21
N GLY A 41 0.55 -0.71 8.21
CA GLY A 41 -0.89 -0.55 7.99
C GLY A 41 -1.26 -0.59 6.52
N ASN A 42 -2.55 -0.32 6.28
CA ASN A 42 -3.11 -0.20 4.95
C ASN A 42 -3.60 1.22 4.72
N VAL A 43 -3.52 1.67 3.48
CA VAL A 43 -4.14 2.93 3.06
C VAL A 43 -5.20 2.64 2.00
N GLY A 44 -6.43 3.06 2.29
CA GLY A 44 -7.55 3.04 1.36
C GLY A 44 -7.37 4.14 0.31
N THR A 45 -7.72 3.83 -0.93
CA THR A 45 -7.30 4.66 -2.06
C THR A 45 -8.24 5.85 -2.27
N GLY A 46 -7.78 7.04 -1.92
CA GLY A 46 -8.26 8.28 -2.54
C GLY A 46 -7.71 8.48 -3.97
N PHE A 47 -7.23 7.41 -4.61
CA PHE A 47 -6.72 7.47 -5.97
C PHE A 47 -7.88 7.64 -6.96
N ASN A 48 -7.66 8.48 -7.97
CA ASN A 48 -8.53 8.44 -9.14
C ASN A 48 -8.35 7.09 -9.88
N GLU A 49 -9.36 6.70 -10.64
CA GLU A 49 -9.45 5.40 -11.30
C GLU A 49 -8.25 5.11 -12.21
N ARG A 50 -7.82 6.10 -13.00
CA ARG A 50 -6.67 5.98 -13.92
C ARG A 50 -5.37 5.68 -13.16
N SER A 51 -5.11 6.40 -12.07
CA SER A 51 -3.94 6.17 -11.22
C SER A 51 -3.97 4.79 -10.59
N ALA A 52 -5.13 4.33 -10.14
CA ALA A 52 -5.28 3.00 -9.55
C ALA A 52 -5.06 1.87 -10.57
N GLU A 53 -5.54 2.01 -11.80
CA GLU A 53 -5.28 1.05 -12.89
C GLU A 53 -3.80 0.99 -13.28
N TYR A 54 -3.15 2.15 -13.41
CA TYR A 54 -1.72 2.21 -13.70
C TYR A 54 -0.89 1.56 -12.58
N LEU A 55 -1.24 1.87 -11.33
CA LEU A 55 -0.60 1.29 -10.16
C LEU A 55 -0.79 -0.22 -10.14
N ARG A 56 -2.00 -0.71 -10.41
CA ARG A 56 -2.28 -2.14 -10.52
C ARG A 56 -1.41 -2.83 -11.55
N LYS A 57 -1.30 -2.28 -12.76
CA LYS A 57 -0.44 -2.84 -13.82
C LYS A 57 1.03 -2.87 -13.40
N THR A 58 1.48 -1.85 -12.68
CA THR A 58 2.87 -1.76 -12.20
C THR A 58 3.13 -2.82 -11.13
N LEU A 59 2.27 -2.91 -10.12
CA LEU A 59 2.34 -3.89 -9.04
C LEU A 59 2.25 -5.34 -9.55
N ASP A 60 1.42 -5.58 -10.57
CA ASP A 60 1.25 -6.89 -11.19
C ASP A 60 2.56 -7.45 -11.78
N ARG A 61 3.48 -6.59 -12.22
CA ARG A 61 4.79 -6.99 -12.77
C ARG A 61 5.81 -7.42 -11.71
N ILE A 62 5.58 -7.04 -10.46
CA ILE A 62 6.49 -7.31 -9.33
C ILE A 62 5.84 -8.18 -8.25
N LYS A 63 4.78 -8.93 -8.61
CA LYS A 63 4.10 -9.88 -7.72
C LYS A 63 5.05 -10.92 -7.16
N ARG A 64 4.76 -11.35 -5.93
CA ARG A 64 5.43 -12.42 -5.22
C ARG A 64 4.44 -13.36 -4.56
N LYS A 65 4.86 -14.59 -4.33
CA LYS A 65 4.06 -15.63 -3.65
C LYS A 65 4.08 -15.50 -2.13
N THR A 66 5.17 -14.97 -1.58
CA THR A 66 5.38 -14.84 -0.13
C THR A 66 5.36 -13.38 0.31
N PRO A 67 4.92 -13.10 1.55
CA PRO A 67 4.95 -11.75 2.09
C PRO A 67 6.40 -11.27 2.24
N PRO A 68 6.72 -10.01 1.85
CA PRO A 68 8.05 -9.44 1.99
C PRO A 68 8.33 -8.90 3.41
N VAL A 69 7.34 -8.97 4.29
CA VAL A 69 7.35 -8.49 5.68
C VAL A 69 6.76 -9.56 6.59
N GLU A 70 7.08 -9.52 7.88
CA GLU A 70 6.34 -10.29 8.86
C GLU A 70 4.88 -9.84 8.86
N TYR A 71 3.98 -10.78 8.55
CA TYR A 71 2.56 -10.52 8.44
C TYR A 71 1.79 -11.67 9.09
N SER A 72 1.20 -11.38 10.25
CA SER A 72 0.46 -12.35 11.07
C SER A 72 -1.05 -12.38 10.78
N ASP A 73 -1.56 -11.37 10.09
CA ASP A 73 -2.97 -11.23 9.75
C ASP A 73 -3.41 -12.31 8.75
N ARG A 74 -4.56 -12.96 9.01
CA ARG A 74 -5.12 -14.01 8.14
C ARG A 74 -6.02 -13.47 7.02
N ARG A 75 -5.78 -12.25 6.56
CA ARG A 75 -6.61 -11.64 5.52
C ARG A 75 -6.51 -12.44 4.23
N LYS A 76 -7.68 -12.76 3.67
CA LYS A 76 -7.81 -13.39 2.36
C LYS A 76 -7.82 -12.26 1.32
N ASN A 77 -7.40 -12.55 0.09
CA ASN A 77 -7.37 -11.62 -1.06
C ASN A 77 -6.22 -10.59 -1.06
N LEU A 78 -5.11 -10.91 -0.42
CA LEU A 78 -3.90 -10.11 -0.52
C LEU A 78 -3.03 -10.55 -1.69
N VAL A 79 -2.43 -9.57 -2.36
CA VAL A 79 -1.40 -9.79 -3.36
C VAL A 79 -0.10 -9.15 -2.87
N TRP A 80 0.92 -9.97 -2.69
CA TRP A 80 2.25 -9.54 -2.27
C TRP A 80 3.06 -9.03 -3.46
N VAL A 81 3.86 -8.00 -3.24
CA VAL A 81 4.75 -7.44 -4.27
C VAL A 81 6.17 -7.25 -3.73
N GLN A 82 7.12 -7.03 -4.63
CA GLN A 82 8.46 -6.61 -4.24
C GLN A 82 8.41 -5.22 -3.59
N PRO A 83 9.12 -5.00 -2.46
CA PRO A 83 9.20 -3.71 -1.80
C PRO A 83 10.18 -2.81 -2.57
N THR A 84 9.72 -2.28 -3.71
CA THR A 84 10.52 -1.41 -4.60
C THR A 84 9.83 -0.09 -4.92
N LEU A 85 8.52 0.03 -4.65
CA LEU A 85 7.76 1.24 -4.88
C LEU A 85 7.57 2.01 -3.57
N ILE A 86 8.08 3.23 -3.54
CA ILE A 86 7.82 4.19 -2.47
C ILE A 86 6.52 4.92 -2.80
N ALA A 87 5.63 5.00 -1.83
CA ALA A 87 4.39 5.73 -1.91
C ALA A 87 4.44 6.87 -0.88
N GLU A 88 4.40 8.10 -1.41
CA GLU A 88 4.28 9.33 -0.64
C GLU A 88 2.82 9.45 -0.19
N MET A 89 2.60 9.47 1.12
CA MET A 89 1.26 9.55 1.71
C MET A 89 1.06 10.90 2.36
N GLU A 90 0.21 11.74 1.76
CA GLU A 90 -0.28 12.95 2.42
C GLU A 90 -1.48 12.59 3.28
N TYR A 91 -1.37 12.74 4.60
CA TYR A 91 -2.50 12.59 5.51
C TYR A 91 -2.99 13.95 5.99
N ARG A 92 -4.31 14.14 5.90
CA ARG A 92 -4.99 15.30 6.48
C ARG A 92 -5.31 14.97 7.93
N ALA A 93 -4.38 15.26 8.83
CA ALA A 93 -4.72 15.26 10.26
C ALA A 93 -5.82 16.32 10.49
N TRP A 94 -6.93 15.90 11.09
CA TRP A 94 -7.86 16.83 11.73
C TRP A 94 -7.39 16.93 13.17
N ASP A 95 -6.78 18.05 13.53
CA ASP A 95 -6.50 18.36 14.93
C ASP A 95 -7.84 18.41 15.68
N ALA A 96 -7.99 17.57 16.71
CA ALA A 96 -9.05 17.67 17.70
C ALA A 96 -8.43 18.10 19.03
#